data_AF-I1CSN8-F1
#
_entry.id   AF-I1CSN8-F1
#
_cell.length_a   1.000
_cell.length_b   1.000
_cell.length_c   1.000
_cell.angle_alpha   90.00
_cell.angle_beta   90.00
_cell.angle_gamma   90.00
#
_symmetry.space_group_name_H-M   'P 1'
#
loop_
_entity.id
_entity.type
_entity.pdbx_description
1 polymer ?
#
loop_
_entity_poly.entity_id
_entity_poly.type
_entity_poly.pdbx_seq_one_letter_code
_entity_poly.pdbx_strand_id
1 'polypeptide(L)'
;MNSVTGRIQTVKTLNTRIYIDDANNHRVVQLTNLLTSAMVIQSLKKKGVLDHSNDWTLFEIANSHCVERPLREWEIVLDIISAWEPDDNNALLTIFQKMVQPMHGWLTIEYKKGKWQKRYCFIKDNAIHHAKDKPLKISPTAFVFAIRAQDRASIFEKEGDYIRFIATEDQEEMKNWVLSIRCSKVNN
;
A
#
# COMPACT_ATOMS: atom_id res chain seq x y z
N MET A 1 1.58 2.97 48.34
CA MET A 1 2.63 2.79 47.33
C MET A 1 2.05 1.89 46.24
N ASN A 2 1.65 2.46 45.10
CA ASN A 2 1.07 1.69 44.00
C ASN A 2 2.19 1.35 43.00
N SER A 3 2.60 0.08 42.96
CA SER A 3 3.55 -0.41 41.98
C SER A 3 2.90 -0.48 40.61
N VAL A 4 3.28 0.43 39.72
CA VAL A 4 2.98 0.34 38.28
C VAL A 4 3.89 -0.76 37.71
N THR A 5 3.41 -2.00 37.70
CA THR A 5 4.03 -3.07 36.91
C THR A 5 3.72 -2.81 35.44
N GLY A 6 4.56 -1.99 34.80
CA GLY A 6 4.56 -1.88 33.34
C GLY A 6 4.83 -3.24 32.74
N ARG A 7 3.91 -3.76 31.92
CA ARG A 7 4.15 -4.95 31.10
C ARG A 7 5.39 -4.68 30.25
N ILE A 8 6.48 -5.40 30.53
CA ILE A 8 7.65 -5.43 29.65
C ILE A 8 7.17 -6.04 28.33
N GLN A 9 7.02 -5.23 27.29
CA GLN A 9 6.75 -5.75 25.95
C GLN A 9 8.00 -6.48 25.46
N THR A 10 7.88 -7.78 25.21
CA THR A 10 8.95 -8.57 24.61
C THR A 10 9.22 -8.05 23.20
N VAL A 11 10.43 -7.54 22.96
CA VAL A 11 10.83 -7.06 21.63
C VAL A 11 10.97 -8.26 20.69
N LYS A 12 10.11 -8.33 19.68
CA LYS A 12 10.22 -9.32 18.60
C LYS A 12 11.17 -8.78 17.55
N THR A 13 11.96 -9.66 16.93
CA THR A 13 12.88 -9.28 15.86
C THR A 13 12.72 -10.21 14.66
N LEU A 14 12.92 -9.68 13.46
CA LEU A 14 12.91 -10.44 12.20
C LEU A 14 13.91 -9.84 11.23
N ASN A 15 14.83 -10.64 10.70
CA ASN A 15 15.69 -10.22 9.60
C ASN A 15 14.97 -10.48 8.28
N THR A 16 14.75 -9.44 7.49
CA THR A 16 14.12 -9.57 6.17
C THR A 16 14.84 -8.72 5.12
N ARG A 17 14.62 -9.03 3.84
CA ARG A 17 15.13 -8.24 2.73
C ARG A 17 14.19 -7.08 2.45
N ILE A 18 14.78 -5.90 2.24
CA ILE A 18 14.10 -4.74 1.66
C ILE A 18 14.81 -4.44 0.34
N TYR A 19 14.07 -4.59 -0.75
CA TYR A 19 14.50 -4.29 -2.11
C TYR A 19 14.51 -2.77 -2.35
N ILE A 20 15.36 -2.29 -3.25
CA ILE A 20 15.60 -0.85 -3.49
C ILE A 20 15.48 -0.59 -4.98
N ASP A 21 14.44 0.15 -5.36
CA ASP A 21 14.00 0.48 -6.72
C ASP A 21 13.64 -0.73 -7.62
N ASP A 22 14.42 -1.81 -7.56
CA ASP A 22 14.22 -3.03 -8.33
C ASP A 22 14.44 -4.31 -7.51
N ALA A 23 14.19 -5.46 -8.14
CA ALA A 23 14.31 -6.78 -7.51
C ALA A 23 15.77 -7.29 -7.36
N ASN A 24 16.76 -6.58 -7.92
CA ASN A 24 18.16 -7.01 -7.92
C ASN A 24 18.96 -6.39 -6.78
N ASN A 25 18.60 -5.18 -6.36
CA ASN A 25 19.26 -4.47 -5.26
C ASN A 25 18.47 -4.60 -3.96
N HIS A 26 19.08 -5.13 -2.90
CA HIS A 26 18.43 -5.25 -1.60
C HIS A 26 19.38 -5.09 -0.41
N ARG A 27 18.81 -4.77 0.75
CA ARG A 27 19.49 -4.81 2.05
C ARG A 27 18.73 -5.70 3.01
N VAL A 28 19.48 -6.47 3.81
CA VAL A 28 18.90 -7.20 4.94
C VAL A 28 18.76 -6.23 6.10
N VAL A 29 17.55 -6.08 6.60
CA VAL A 29 17.20 -5.19 7.71
C VAL A 29 16.62 -6.02 8.85
N GLN A 30 17.12 -5.79 10.06
CA GLN A 30 16.53 -6.34 11.27
C GLN A 30 15.35 -5.46 11.67
N LEU A 31 14.14 -5.97 11.46
CA LEU A 31 12.90 -5.35 11.90
C LEU A 31 12.62 -5.69 13.36
N THR A 32 11.88 -4.81 14.02
CA THR A 32 11.31 -5.06 15.35
C THR A 32 9.83 -4.68 15.36
N ASN A 33 9.08 -5.11 16.38
CA ASN A 33 7.68 -4.72 16.57
C ASN A 33 7.48 -3.23 16.93
N LEU A 34 8.53 -2.41 16.88
CA LEU A 34 8.50 -0.98 17.15
C LEU A 34 8.88 -0.14 15.92
N LEU A 35 9.39 -0.77 14.85
CA LEU A 35 9.86 -0.04 13.68
C LEU A 35 8.71 0.24 12.72
N THR A 36 8.38 1.52 12.60
CA THR A 36 7.45 2.00 11.58
C THR A 36 8.12 2.10 10.21
N SER A 37 7.32 2.19 9.15
CA SER A 37 7.76 2.47 7.78
C SER A 37 8.72 3.67 7.73
N ALA A 38 8.37 4.79 8.39
CA ALA A 38 9.22 5.97 8.44
C ALA A 38 10.58 5.72 9.11
N MET A 39 10.59 4.96 10.23
CA MET A 39 11.83 4.63 10.93
C MET A 39 12.73 3.73 10.08
N VAL A 40 12.15 2.80 9.31
CA VAL A 40 12.90 1.93 8.38
C VAL A 40 13.53 2.77 7.26
N ILE A 41 12.76 3.64 6.60
CA ILE A 41 13.28 4.56 5.58
C ILE A 41 14.40 5.43 6.17
N GLN A 42 14.20 6.01 7.36
CA GLN A 42 15.21 6.83 8.02
C GLN A 42 16.49 6.05 8.35
N SER A 43 16.37 4.79 8.78
CA SER A 43 17.50 3.90 9.02
C SER A 43 18.30 3.63 7.74
N LEU A 44 17.62 3.40 6.61
CA LEU A 44 18.28 3.20 5.32
C LEU A 44 19.01 4.47 4.83
N LYS A 45 18.40 5.65 5.03
CA LYS A 45 19.06 6.95 4.77
C LYS A 45 20.31 7.15 5.62
N LYS A 46 20.23 6.88 6.93
CA LYS A 46 21.38 6.99 7.85
C LYS A 46 22.54 6.07 7.47
N LYS A 47 22.23 4.92 6.86
CA LYS A 47 23.23 3.97 6.34
C LYS A 47 23.79 4.36 4.96
N GLY A 48 23.37 5.48 4.39
CA GLY A 48 23.79 5.94 3.06
C GLY A 48 23.27 5.06 1.91
N VAL A 49 22.23 4.25 2.18
CA VAL A 49 21.62 3.38 1.17
C VAL A 49 20.63 4.17 0.29
N LEU A 50 19.91 5.10 0.92
CA LEU A 50 18.99 6.03 0.26
C LEU A 50 19.52 7.47 0.42
N ASP A 51 19.21 8.34 -0.54
CA ASP A 51 19.48 9.76 -0.41
C ASP A 51 18.56 10.44 0.63
N HIS A 52 18.77 11.73 0.89
CA HIS A 52 17.99 12.46 1.88
C HIS A 52 16.62 12.97 1.37
N SER A 53 16.18 12.59 0.17
CA SER A 53 14.89 13.01 -0.39
C SER A 53 13.70 12.48 0.41
N ASN A 54 12.62 13.25 0.48
CA ASN A 54 11.36 12.86 1.14
C ASN A 54 10.42 12.05 0.23
N ASP A 55 10.89 11.71 -0.97
CA ASP A 55 10.13 10.98 -2.00
C ASP A 55 10.24 9.45 -1.86
N TRP A 56 11.11 8.96 -0.98
CA TRP A 56 11.24 7.52 -0.70
C TRP A 56 10.06 6.98 0.09
N THR A 57 9.41 5.97 -0.48
CA THR A 57 8.27 5.30 0.14
C THR A 57 8.51 3.80 0.19
N LEU A 58 8.17 3.16 1.32
CA LEU A 58 8.21 1.71 1.47
C LEU A 58 6.90 1.10 0.95
N PHE A 59 7.01 0.03 0.18
CA PHE A 59 5.91 -0.70 -0.44
C PHE A 59 5.86 -2.13 0.08
N GLU A 60 4.63 -2.62 0.21
CA GLU A 60 4.33 -4.05 0.24
C GLU A 60 4.00 -4.49 -1.18
N ILE A 61 4.65 -5.57 -1.62
CA ILE A 61 4.36 -6.27 -2.86
C ILE A 61 3.64 -7.56 -2.49
N ALA A 62 2.34 -7.63 -2.74
CA ALA A 62 1.51 -8.80 -2.52
C ALA A 62 1.44 -9.62 -3.83
N ASN A 63 2.47 -10.43 -4.07
CA ASN A 63 2.67 -11.17 -5.31
C ASN A 63 1.55 -12.19 -5.58
N SER A 64 0.99 -12.78 -4.54
CA SER A 64 -0.16 -13.71 -4.64
C SER A 64 -1.39 -13.08 -5.30
N HIS A 65 -1.49 -11.75 -5.28
CA HIS A 65 -2.60 -10.99 -5.83
C HIS A 65 -2.18 -10.05 -6.97
N CYS A 66 -0.90 -10.05 -7.35
CA CYS A 66 -0.32 -9.13 -8.34
C CYS A 66 -0.57 -7.64 -8.01
N VAL A 67 -0.58 -7.28 -6.73
CA VAL A 67 -0.81 -5.89 -6.28
C VAL A 67 0.34 -5.38 -5.42
N GLU A 68 0.53 -4.07 -5.45
CA GLU A 68 1.45 -3.37 -4.57
C GLU A 68 0.75 -2.19 -3.90
N ARG A 69 1.17 -1.84 -2.68
CA ARG A 69 0.68 -0.65 -1.99
C ARG A 69 1.79 0.08 -1.23
N PRO A 70 1.72 1.42 -1.15
CA PRO A 70 2.58 2.17 -0.24
C PRO A 70 2.19 1.88 1.21
N LEU A 71 3.19 1.80 2.08
CA LEU A 71 3.01 1.80 3.53
C LEU A 71 3.00 3.25 4.01
N ARG A 72 2.03 3.57 4.86
CA ARG A 72 1.97 4.83 5.59
C ARG A 72 3.12 4.90 6.59
N GLU A 73 3.57 6.11 6.86
CA GLU A 73 4.74 6.40 7.69
C GLU A 73 4.66 5.81 9.11
N TRP A 74 3.44 5.65 9.64
CA TRP A 74 3.16 5.11 10.97
C TRP A 74 2.89 3.60 11.01
N GLU A 75 2.77 2.91 9.87
CA GLU A 75 2.55 1.46 9.87
C GLU A 75 3.79 0.72 10.40
N ILE A 76 3.58 -0.22 11.34
CA ILE A 76 4.65 -1.08 11.87
C ILE A 76 4.94 -2.19 10.85
N VAL A 77 6.17 -2.25 10.36
CA VAL A 77 6.52 -3.13 9.24
C VAL A 77 6.38 -4.62 9.60
N LEU A 78 6.66 -4.97 10.86
CA LEU A 78 6.51 -6.36 11.32
C LEU A 78 5.05 -6.81 11.36
N ASP A 79 4.11 -5.91 11.63
CA ASP A 79 2.67 -6.22 11.62
C ASP A 79 2.19 -6.49 10.19
N ILE A 80 2.72 -5.75 9.22
CA ILE A 80 2.44 -5.96 7.79
C ILE A 80 2.92 -7.35 7.34
N ILE A 81 4.18 -7.71 7.65
CA ILE A 81 4.71 -9.04 7.32
C ILE A 81 3.91 -10.13 8.05
N SER A 82 3.50 -9.87 9.29
CA SER A 82 2.68 -10.81 10.04
C SER A 82 1.29 -11.01 9.43
N ALA A 83 0.83 -10.11 8.56
CA ALA A 83 -0.42 -10.26 7.81
C ALA A 83 -0.26 -11.02 6.47
N TRP A 84 0.95 -11.49 6.13
CA TRP A 84 1.16 -12.32 4.95
C TRP A 84 0.74 -13.77 5.20
N GLU A 85 0.27 -14.44 4.15
CA GLU A 85 0.07 -15.88 4.19
C GLU A 85 1.44 -16.58 4.12
N PRO A 86 1.65 -17.71 4.82
CA PRO A 86 2.98 -18.34 4.93
C PRO A 86 3.64 -18.74 3.61
N ASP A 87 2.82 -19.09 2.60
CA ASP A 87 3.28 -19.56 1.29
C ASP A 87 3.38 -18.43 0.25
N ASP A 88 3.10 -17.18 0.65
CA ASP A 88 3.17 -16.05 -0.25
C ASP A 88 4.63 -15.60 -0.47
N ASN A 89 4.98 -15.38 -1.74
CA ASN A 89 6.25 -14.76 -2.11
C ASN A 89 6.21 -13.23 -2.00
N ASN A 90 5.57 -12.69 -0.97
CA ASN A 90 5.42 -11.24 -0.80
C ASN A 90 6.78 -10.57 -0.46
N ALA A 91 6.92 -9.29 -0.79
CA ALA A 91 8.18 -8.58 -0.64
C ALA A 91 7.99 -7.14 -0.11
N LEU A 92 9.07 -6.59 0.44
CA LEU A 92 9.18 -5.18 0.79
C LEU A 92 10.11 -4.47 -0.19
N LEU A 93 9.65 -3.34 -0.73
CA LEU A 93 10.37 -2.57 -1.75
C LEU A 93 10.37 -1.09 -1.40
N THR A 94 11.50 -0.40 -1.46
CA THR A 94 11.54 1.07 -1.39
C THR A 94 11.62 1.65 -2.79
N ILE A 95 10.75 2.59 -3.12
CA ILE A 95 10.70 3.26 -4.43
C ILE A 95 10.82 4.76 -4.22
N PHE A 96 11.65 5.42 -5.03
CA PHE A 96 11.66 6.88 -5.14
C PHE A 96 10.44 7.38 -5.94
N GLN A 97 9.57 8.17 -5.30
CA GLN A 97 8.33 8.65 -5.92
C GLN A 97 8.20 10.16 -5.82
N LYS A 98 8.45 10.81 -6.95
CA LYS A 98 8.26 12.25 -7.08
C LYS A 98 6.78 12.58 -6.95
N MET A 99 6.46 13.58 -6.12
CA MET A 99 5.10 14.03 -5.87
C MET A 99 4.33 14.33 -7.18
N VAL A 100 3.13 13.74 -7.31
CA VAL A 100 2.21 13.96 -8.42
C VAL A 100 0.94 14.64 -7.90
N GLN A 101 0.30 15.46 -8.74
CA GLN A 101 -0.94 16.16 -8.40
C GLN A 101 -2.07 15.16 -8.05
N PRO A 102 -2.97 15.49 -7.10
CA PRO A 102 -4.18 14.71 -6.81
C PRO A 102 -5.01 14.45 -8.07
N MET A 103 -5.35 13.20 -8.34
CA MET A 103 -6.15 12.80 -9.51
C MET A 103 -7.65 12.83 -9.22
N HIS A 104 -8.42 13.18 -10.25
CA HIS A 104 -9.87 13.09 -10.29
C HIS A 104 -10.33 12.75 -11.71
N GLY A 105 -11.44 12.04 -11.86
CA GLY A 105 -11.84 11.51 -13.16
C GLY A 105 -12.82 10.35 -13.07
N TRP A 106 -13.22 9.81 -14.21
CA TRP A 106 -14.18 8.71 -14.26
C TRP A 106 -13.46 7.36 -14.22
N LEU A 107 -13.73 6.58 -13.17
CA LEU A 107 -13.22 5.22 -13.02
C LEU A 107 -14.36 4.22 -13.09
N THR A 108 -14.04 2.96 -13.41
CA THR A 108 -15.00 1.86 -13.30
C THR A 108 -14.63 0.97 -12.12
N ILE A 109 -15.54 0.84 -11.15
CA ILE A 109 -15.32 0.11 -9.90
C ILE A 109 -16.09 -1.21 -9.92
N GLU A 110 -15.44 -2.31 -9.54
CA GLU A 110 -16.12 -3.58 -9.28
C GLU A 110 -16.87 -3.51 -7.93
N TYR A 111 -18.20 -3.65 -7.96
CA TYR A 111 -19.03 -3.60 -6.74
C TYR A 111 -19.59 -4.97 -6.33
N LYS A 112 -19.58 -5.93 -7.26
CA LYS A 112 -19.77 -7.37 -7.04
C LYS A 112 -18.92 -8.11 -8.06
N LYS A 113 -18.53 -9.35 -7.78
CA LYS A 113 -17.75 -10.18 -8.70
C LYS A 113 -18.33 -10.17 -10.12
N GLY A 114 -17.52 -9.72 -11.08
CA GLY A 114 -17.86 -9.54 -12.50
C GLY A 114 -18.85 -8.41 -12.81
N LYS A 115 -19.26 -7.61 -11.82
CA LYS A 115 -20.21 -6.49 -11.99
C LYS A 115 -19.54 -5.16 -11.69
N TRP A 116 -19.51 -4.34 -12.72
CA TRP A 116 -18.75 -3.11 -12.77
C TRP A 116 -19.68 -1.89 -12.88
N GLN A 117 -19.26 -0.77 -12.32
CA GLN A 117 -20.00 0.49 -12.37
C GLN A 117 -19.06 1.68 -12.57
N LYS A 118 -19.33 2.53 -13.56
CA LYS A 118 -18.60 3.79 -13.78
C LYS A 118 -18.98 4.82 -12.71
N ARG A 119 -18.00 5.49 -12.11
CA ARG A 119 -18.12 6.49 -11.04
C ARG A 119 -17.08 7.58 -11.21
N TYR A 120 -17.48 8.83 -10.97
CA TYR A 120 -16.52 9.92 -10.86
C TYR A 120 -15.81 9.81 -9.52
N CYS A 121 -14.51 9.58 -9.58
CA CYS A 121 -13.64 9.40 -8.43
C CYS A 121 -12.72 10.60 -8.27
N PHE A 122 -12.21 10.78 -7.07
CA PHE A 122 -11.14 11.72 -6.76
C PHE A 122 -10.35 11.23 -5.56
N ILE A 123 -9.07 11.58 -5.52
CA ILE A 123 -8.19 11.24 -4.41
C ILE A 123 -8.30 12.31 -3.35
N LYS A 124 -8.54 11.89 -2.11
CA LYS A 124 -8.51 12.74 -0.93
C LYS A 124 -8.05 11.89 0.26
N ASP A 125 -7.21 12.44 1.13
CA ASP A 125 -6.78 11.81 2.39
C ASP A 125 -6.27 10.35 2.25
N ASN A 126 -5.50 10.06 1.20
CA ASN A 126 -4.98 8.73 0.87
C ASN A 126 -6.03 7.65 0.60
N ALA A 127 -7.23 8.08 0.25
CA ALA A 127 -8.33 7.23 -0.15
C ALA A 127 -8.88 7.68 -1.50
N ILE A 128 -9.47 6.72 -2.22
CA ILE A 128 -10.29 7.03 -3.39
C ILE A 128 -11.71 7.27 -2.90
N HIS A 129 -12.18 8.48 -3.15
CA HIS A 129 -13.56 8.88 -2.94
C HIS A 129 -14.30 8.85 -4.29
N HIS A 130 -15.62 8.67 -4.25
CA HIS A 130 -16.44 8.78 -5.45
C HIS A 130 -17.75 9.53 -5.17
N ALA A 131 -18.20 10.32 -6.14
CA ALA A 131 -19.48 11.02 -6.06
C ALA A 131 -20.64 10.03 -6.26
N LYS A 132 -21.71 10.17 -5.45
CA LYS A 132 -22.94 9.39 -5.61
C LYS A 132 -23.74 9.94 -6.77
N ASP A 133 -23.64 9.32 -7.95
CA ASP A 133 -24.69 9.40 -8.98
C ASP A 133 -24.66 8.27 -10.02
N LYS A 134 -25.84 8.04 -10.62
CA LYS A 134 -26.42 6.89 -11.36
C LYS A 134 -25.49 5.80 -11.95
N PRO A 135 -25.92 4.51 -11.94
CA PRO A 135 -25.20 3.41 -12.56
C PRO A 135 -25.17 3.48 -14.09
N LEU A 136 -23.95 3.53 -14.64
CA LEU A 136 -23.64 3.05 -15.99
C LEU A 136 -22.89 1.72 -15.85
N LYS A 137 -23.29 0.71 -16.63
CA LYS A 137 -22.60 -0.57 -16.73
C LYS A 137 -21.52 -0.47 -17.80
N ILE A 138 -20.33 -0.98 -17.47
CA ILE A 138 -19.25 -1.58 -18.29
C ILE A 138 -17.92 -1.29 -17.59
N SER A 139 -17.06 -2.30 -17.41
CA SER A 139 -15.59 -2.12 -17.36
C SER A 139 -15.02 -2.69 -18.67
N PRO A 140 -14.39 -1.89 -19.55
CA PRO A 140 -14.05 -2.33 -20.91
C PRO A 140 -12.56 -2.53 -21.20
N THR A 141 -11.64 -2.35 -20.24
CA THR A 141 -10.21 -2.16 -20.53
C THR A 141 -9.29 -3.08 -19.75
N ALA A 142 -8.04 -3.20 -20.21
CA ALA A 142 -6.96 -3.91 -19.53
C ALA A 142 -6.25 -3.06 -18.45
N PHE A 143 -6.64 -1.80 -18.27
CA PHE A 143 -5.95 -0.83 -17.41
C PHE A 143 -6.61 -0.80 -16.03
N VAL A 144 -6.24 -1.77 -15.20
CA VAL A 144 -6.85 -2.03 -13.89
C VAL A 144 -5.81 -1.90 -12.78
N PHE A 145 -6.18 -1.24 -11.68
CA PHE A 145 -5.47 -1.28 -10.42
C PHE A 145 -6.41 -1.71 -9.29
N ALA A 146 -5.87 -2.04 -8.12
CA ALA A 146 -6.67 -2.53 -6.99
C ALA A 146 -6.37 -1.79 -5.69
N ILE A 147 -7.35 -1.80 -4.79
CA ILE A 147 -7.20 -1.39 -3.38
C ILE A 147 -7.45 -2.61 -2.52
N ARG A 148 -6.53 -2.90 -1.60
CA ARG A 148 -6.56 -4.07 -0.69
C ARG A 148 -6.63 -3.63 0.77
N ALA A 149 -7.34 -4.41 1.60
CA ALA A 149 -7.29 -4.30 3.05
C ALA A 149 -5.91 -4.69 3.61
N GLN A 150 -5.61 -4.25 4.84
CA GLN A 150 -4.31 -4.50 5.47
C GLN A 150 -4.25 -5.84 6.21
N ASP A 151 -5.39 -6.33 6.69
CA ASP A 151 -5.48 -7.61 7.37
C ASP A 151 -5.33 -8.80 6.42
N ARG A 152 -5.11 -9.99 6.98
CA ARG A 152 -4.98 -11.25 6.24
C ARG A 152 -6.22 -11.54 5.42
N ALA A 153 -6.07 -12.04 4.19
CA ALA A 153 -7.20 -12.41 3.34
C ALA A 153 -8.14 -13.39 4.05
N SER A 154 -7.58 -14.34 4.81
CA SER A 154 -8.28 -15.38 5.55
C SER A 154 -9.24 -14.88 6.63
N ILE A 155 -9.16 -13.61 7.08
CA ILE A 155 -10.11 -13.06 8.06
C ILE A 155 -11.41 -12.56 7.42
N PHE A 156 -11.45 -12.39 6.10
CA PHE A 156 -12.61 -11.85 5.39
C PHE A 156 -13.48 -12.98 4.85
N GLU A 157 -14.78 -12.95 5.12
CA GLU A 157 -15.75 -13.92 4.59
C GLU A 157 -15.96 -13.77 3.07
N LYS A 158 -15.79 -12.56 2.54
CA LYS A 158 -16.01 -12.23 1.13
C LYS A 158 -14.79 -11.58 0.52
N GLU A 159 -14.38 -12.08 -0.64
CA GLU A 159 -13.25 -11.58 -1.44
C GLU A 159 -13.33 -10.07 -1.71
N GLY A 160 -14.53 -9.54 -2.02
CA GLY A 160 -14.74 -8.11 -2.32
C GLY A 160 -14.67 -7.16 -1.12
N ASP A 161 -14.65 -7.69 0.10
CA ASP A 161 -14.42 -6.91 1.32
C ASP A 161 -12.91 -6.75 1.59
N TYR A 162 -12.11 -7.68 1.04
CA TYR A 162 -10.66 -7.68 1.15
C TYR A 162 -9.97 -6.94 0.00
N ILE A 163 -10.44 -7.09 -1.25
CA ILE A 163 -9.83 -6.44 -2.42
C ILE A 163 -10.90 -5.89 -3.37
N ARG A 164 -10.64 -4.70 -3.92
CA ARG A 164 -11.51 -4.06 -4.91
C ARG A 164 -10.71 -3.63 -6.14
N PHE A 165 -11.21 -3.99 -7.31
CA PHE A 165 -10.59 -3.63 -8.59
C PHE A 165 -11.24 -2.38 -9.18
N ILE A 166 -10.41 -1.55 -9.82
CA ILE A 166 -10.77 -0.27 -10.42
C ILE A 166 -10.09 -0.17 -11.79
N ALA A 167 -10.87 0.13 -12.83
CA ALA A 167 -10.40 0.27 -14.21
C ALA A 167 -10.46 1.71 -14.71
N THR A 168 -9.47 2.10 -15.51
CA THR A 168 -9.39 3.39 -16.23
C THR A 168 -9.60 3.20 -17.74
N GLU A 169 -9.71 4.30 -18.49
CA GLU A 169 -9.90 4.22 -19.95
C GLU A 169 -8.61 3.87 -20.69
N ASP A 170 -7.46 4.37 -20.22
CA ASP A 170 -6.15 4.11 -20.80
C ASP A 170 -5.04 3.89 -19.75
N GLN A 171 -3.84 3.54 -20.23
CA GLN A 171 -2.66 3.26 -19.41
C GLN A 171 -2.10 4.52 -18.74
N GLU A 172 -2.19 5.68 -19.39
CA GLU A 172 -1.69 6.94 -18.87
C GLU A 172 -2.54 7.39 -17.68
N GLU A 173 -3.86 7.30 -17.81
CA GLU A 173 -4.81 7.55 -16.74
C GLU A 173 -4.56 6.60 -15.56
N MET A 174 -4.41 5.29 -15.81
CA MET A 174 -4.05 4.31 -14.78
C MET A 174 -2.80 4.70 -14.02
N LYS A 175 -1.73 5.04 -14.76
CA LYS A 175 -0.45 5.45 -14.20
C LYS A 175 -0.62 6.70 -13.33
N ASN A 176 -1.35 7.71 -13.82
CA ASN A 176 -1.57 8.95 -13.09
C ASN A 176 -2.36 8.70 -11.80
N TRP A 177 -3.42 7.88 -11.84
CA TRP A 177 -4.18 7.47 -10.66
C TRP A 177 -3.30 6.76 -9.63
N VAL A 178 -2.55 5.74 -10.05
CA VAL A 178 -1.66 4.98 -9.18
C VAL A 178 -0.60 5.88 -8.54
N LEU A 179 0.05 6.74 -9.32
CA LEU A 179 1.05 7.68 -8.80
C LEU A 179 0.44 8.66 -7.80
N SER A 180 -0.75 9.15 -8.07
CA SER A 180 -1.43 10.10 -7.22
C SER A 180 -1.89 9.48 -5.90
N ILE A 181 -2.37 8.22 -5.91
CA ILE A 181 -2.70 7.47 -4.69
C ILE A 181 -1.45 7.30 -3.83
N ARG A 182 -0.31 7.01 -4.46
CA ARG A 182 0.96 6.86 -3.73
C ARG A 182 1.47 8.15 -3.12
N CYS A 183 1.33 9.26 -3.86
CA CYS A 183 1.82 10.57 -3.44
C CYS A 183 0.87 11.28 -2.49
N SER A 184 -0.40 10.86 -2.44
CA SER A 184 -1.31 11.40 -1.44
C SER A 184 -0.70 11.17 -0.06
N LYS A 185 -0.60 12.24 0.73
CA LYS A 185 -0.19 12.20 2.13
C LYS A 185 -1.39 12.59 2.96
N VAL A 186 -1.58 11.88 4.09
CA VAL A 186 -2.54 12.32 5.10
C VAL A 186 -1.96 13.60 5.70
N ASN A 187 -2.61 14.74 5.44
CA ASN A 187 -2.33 15.96 6.17
C ASN A 187 -2.89 15.75 7.58
N ASN A 188 -1.99 15.66 8.57
CA ASN A 188 -2.35 15.77 9.99
C ASN A 188 -2.76 17.21 10.32
#